data_AF-A0A4Q3R478-F1
#
_entry.id   AF-A0A4Q3R478-F1
#
_cell.length_a   1.000
_cell.length_b   1.000
_cell.length_c   1.000
_cell.angle_alpha   90.00
_cell.angle_beta   90.00
_cell.angle_gamma   90.00
#
_symmetry.space_group_name_H-M   'P 1'
#
loop_
_entity.id
_entity.type
_entity.pdbx_description
1 polymer ?
#
loop_
_entity_poly.entity_id
_entity_poly.type
_entity_poly.pdbx_seq_one_letter_code
_entity_poly.pdbx_strand_id
1 'polypeptide(L)'
;MKKSIIIACSLLLQASAWAQYGSNETFTVVHNNAHTAVKSQGQTGTCWSFSTTAVLESGMLKNGIANADLSEMFTVRNIYLEKAKNYLSRQGAAQFGEGSLGHDVIR
;
A
#
# COMPACT_ATOMS: atom_id res chain seq x y z
N MET A 1 46.54 -14.36 -15.73
CA MET A 1 45.67 -13.23 -16.12
C MET A 1 44.18 -13.53 -15.94
N LYS A 2 43.59 -14.53 -16.62
CA LYS A 2 42.16 -14.86 -16.48
C LYS A 2 41.73 -15.27 -15.05
N LYS A 3 42.56 -16.07 -14.36
CA LYS A 3 42.32 -16.47 -12.96
C LYS A 3 42.35 -15.29 -11.98
N SER A 4 43.26 -14.34 -12.18
CA SER A 4 43.39 -13.13 -11.35
C SER A 4 42.19 -12.18 -11.51
N ILE A 5 41.61 -12.11 -12.72
CA ILE A 5 40.40 -11.32 -12.99
C ILE A 5 39.17 -11.94 -12.32
N ILE A 6 39.03 -13.27 -12.35
CA ILE A 6 37.91 -13.98 -11.71
C ILE A 6 37.96 -13.82 -10.18
N ILE A 7 39.16 -13.86 -9.59
CA ILE A 7 39.35 -13.65 -8.14
C ILE A 7 39.02 -12.20 -7.76
N ALA A 8 39.47 -11.21 -8.54
CA ALA A 8 39.13 -9.80 -8.28
C ALA A 8 37.62 -9.53 -8.39
N CYS A 9 36.94 -10.13 -9.37
CA CYS A 9 35.50 -9.96 -9.57
C CYS A 9 34.67 -10.61 -8.43
N SER A 10 35.09 -11.78 -7.94
CA SER A 10 34.44 -12.47 -6.82
C SER A 10 34.68 -11.80 -5.46
N LEU A 11 35.78 -11.06 -5.29
CA LEU A 11 35.99 -10.18 -4.14
C LEU A 11 35.10 -8.92 -4.19
N LEU A 12 34.92 -8.33 -5.36
CA LEU A 12 34.03 -7.16 -5.54
C LEU A 12 32.55 -7.49 -5.30
N LEU A 13 32.11 -8.69 -5.68
CA LEU A 13 30.75 -9.19 -5.42
C LEU A 13 30.45 -9.44 -3.93
N GLN A 14 31.46 -9.69 -3.11
CA GLN A 14 31.29 -9.87 -1.66
C GLN A 14 31.17 -8.53 -0.92
N ALA A 15 31.75 -7.44 -1.45
CA ALA A 15 31.69 -6.13 -0.80
C ALA A 15 30.29 -5.49 -0.85
N SER A 16 29.48 -5.78 -1.88
CA SER A 16 28.11 -5.28 -1.99
C SER A 16 27.13 -5.96 -1.02
N ALA A 17 27.46 -7.13 -0.46
CA ALA A 17 26.62 -7.83 0.51
C ALA A 17 26.64 -7.18 1.92
N TRP A 18 27.64 -6.34 2.22
CA TRP A 18 27.78 -5.66 3.52
C TRP A 18 27.17 -4.25 3.55
N ALA A 19 26.68 -3.73 2.41
CA ALA A 19 26.21 -2.35 2.29
C ALA A 19 24.73 -2.14 2.68
N GLN A 20 24.06 -3.16 3.21
CA GLN A 20 22.66 -3.07 3.66
C GLN A 20 22.48 -3.64 5.07
N TYR A 21 22.99 -2.94 6.08
CA TYR A 21 22.45 -3.06 7.44
C TYR A 21 21.89 -1.70 7.83
N GLY A 22 20.55 -1.68 7.89
CA GLY A 22 19.75 -0.49 8.17
C GLY A 22 20.22 0.23 9.42
N SER A 23 20.15 1.55 9.36
CA SER A 23 20.37 2.43 10.50
C SER A 23 19.51 1.96 11.68
N ASN A 24 20.15 1.66 12.81
CA ASN A 24 19.49 1.36 14.09
C ASN A 24 18.89 2.65 14.69
N GLU A 25 18.01 3.32 13.96
CA GLU A 25 17.31 4.50 14.46
C GLU A 25 16.15 4.05 15.36
N THR A 26 16.18 4.51 16.59
CA THR A 26 15.09 4.30 17.55
C THR A 26 14.11 5.46 17.41
N PHE A 27 12.87 5.15 17.01
CA PHE A 27 11.82 6.14 16.90
C PHE A 27 11.13 6.35 18.25
N THR A 28 10.94 7.61 18.65
CA THR A 28 10.12 7.98 19.80
C THR A 28 8.79 8.55 19.32
N VAL A 29 7.68 8.01 19.84
CA VAL A 29 6.34 8.48 19.49
C VAL A 29 6.05 9.76 20.27
N VAL A 30 6.05 10.91 19.60
CA VAL A 30 5.70 12.20 20.22
C VAL A 30 4.18 12.33 20.39
N HIS A 31 3.42 11.84 19.40
CA HIS A 31 1.97 11.90 19.41
C HIS A 31 1.40 10.71 18.62
N ASN A 32 0.34 10.09 19.13
CA ASN A 32 -0.36 9.00 18.47
C ASN A 32 -1.87 9.26 18.49
N ASN A 33 -2.47 9.43 17.32
CA ASN A 33 -3.91 9.63 17.19
C ASN A 33 -4.66 8.30 17.35
N ALA A 34 -5.91 8.36 17.81
CA ALA A 34 -6.77 7.19 17.85
C ALA A 34 -7.01 6.64 16.43
N HIS A 35 -6.82 5.34 16.27
CA HIS A 35 -7.01 4.62 15.02
C HIS A 35 -7.55 3.21 15.31
N THR A 36 -8.17 2.58 14.32
CA THR A 36 -8.61 1.18 14.40
C THR A 36 -7.43 0.20 14.32
N ALA A 37 -7.72 -1.09 14.47
CA ALA A 37 -6.70 -2.13 14.38
C ALA A 37 -6.04 -2.18 12.98
N VAL A 38 -4.80 -2.66 12.92
CA VAL A 38 -4.09 -2.87 11.65
C VAL A 38 -4.83 -3.91 10.81
N LYS A 39 -5.09 -3.58 9.54
CA LYS A 39 -5.77 -4.44 8.57
C LYS A 39 -4.81 -4.95 7.49
N SER A 40 -5.11 -6.11 6.93
CA SER A 40 -4.34 -6.71 5.83
C SER A 40 -5.14 -6.71 4.54
N GLN A 41 -4.57 -6.12 3.48
CA GLN A 41 -5.14 -6.16 2.13
C GLN A 41 -4.92 -7.50 1.41
N GLY A 42 -4.21 -8.43 2.03
CA GLY A 42 -3.82 -9.70 1.41
C GLY A 42 -3.03 -9.49 0.12
N GLN A 43 -3.20 -10.41 -0.84
CA GLN A 43 -2.54 -10.37 -2.14
C GLN A 43 -3.36 -9.57 -3.16
N THR A 44 -3.62 -8.29 -2.86
CA THR A 44 -4.39 -7.38 -3.74
C THR A 44 -3.75 -6.00 -3.83
N GLY A 45 -4.04 -5.25 -4.89
CA GLY A 45 -3.65 -3.86 -5.13
C GLY A 45 -4.66 -2.83 -4.60
N THR A 46 -5.29 -3.11 -3.46
CA THR A 46 -6.43 -2.34 -2.91
C THR A 46 -6.05 -1.39 -1.77
N CYS A 47 -4.77 -1.06 -1.61
CA CYS A 47 -4.27 -0.17 -0.55
C CYS A 47 -5.00 1.19 -0.49
N TRP A 48 -5.50 1.68 -1.62
CA TRP A 48 -6.29 2.90 -1.73
C TRP A 48 -7.61 2.82 -0.95
N SER A 49 -8.25 1.64 -0.93
CA SER A 49 -9.48 1.40 -0.17
C SER A 49 -9.18 1.25 1.32
N PHE A 50 -8.18 0.45 1.68
CA PHE A 50 -7.77 0.22 3.08
C PHE A 50 -7.26 1.49 3.78
N SER A 51 -6.37 2.24 3.13
CA SER A 51 -5.79 3.45 3.74
C SER A 51 -6.84 4.54 3.94
N THR A 52 -7.73 4.75 2.97
CA THR A 52 -8.79 5.76 3.09
C THR A 52 -9.86 5.32 4.10
N THR A 53 -10.21 4.04 4.13
CA THR A 53 -11.14 3.48 5.12
C THR A 53 -10.60 3.67 6.54
N ALA A 54 -9.30 3.45 6.77
CA ALA A 54 -8.67 3.70 8.06
C ALA A 54 -8.74 5.19 8.49
N VAL A 55 -8.65 6.13 7.55
CA VAL A 55 -8.85 7.55 7.82
C VAL A 55 -10.30 7.84 8.23
N LEU A 56 -11.28 7.26 7.54
CA LEU A 56 -12.70 7.40 7.88
C LEU A 56 -13.00 6.82 9.26
N GLU A 57 -12.53 5.61 9.54
CA GLU A 57 -12.69 4.95 10.83
C GLU A 57 -12.03 5.73 11.98
N SER A 58 -10.85 6.31 11.76
CA SER A 58 -10.21 7.20 12.73
C SER A 58 -11.05 8.46 12.99
N GLY A 59 -11.69 9.01 11.95
CA GLY A 59 -12.67 10.09 12.08
C GLY A 59 -13.93 9.67 12.86
N MET A 60 -14.42 8.45 12.66
CA MET A 60 -15.54 7.87 13.40
C MET A 60 -15.20 7.69 14.89
N LEU A 61 -14.01 7.19 15.19
CA LEU A 61 -13.48 7.11 16.56
C LEU A 61 -13.41 8.49 17.22
N LYS A 62 -12.90 9.50 16.50
CA LYS A 62 -12.87 10.90 16.96
C LYS A 62 -14.28 11.43 17.28
N ASN A 63 -15.30 10.99 16.55
CA ASN A 63 -16.70 11.38 16.74
C ASN A 63 -17.45 10.49 17.76
N GLY A 64 -16.76 9.60 18.48
CA GLY A 64 -17.36 8.77 19.53
C GLY A 64 -18.03 7.49 19.03
N ILE A 65 -17.90 7.14 17.75
CA ILE A 65 -18.37 5.86 17.21
C ILE A 65 -17.28 4.81 17.46
N ALA A 66 -17.50 3.92 18.42
CA ALA A 66 -16.60 2.83 18.74
C ALA A 66 -16.79 1.63 17.80
N ASN A 67 -15.72 0.84 17.60
CA ASN A 67 -15.73 -0.42 16.84
C ASN A 67 -16.21 -0.29 15.38
N ALA A 68 -15.89 0.83 14.72
CA ALA A 68 -16.12 0.96 13.28
C ALA A 68 -15.25 -0.05 12.52
N ASP A 69 -15.88 -0.87 11.70
CA ASP A 69 -15.24 -1.80 10.77
C ASP A 69 -15.98 -1.72 9.42
N LEU A 70 -15.53 -0.81 8.58
CA LEU A 70 -16.12 -0.58 7.27
C LEU A 70 -15.55 -1.58 6.27
N SER A 71 -16.41 -2.12 5.39
CA SER A 71 -15.97 -3.06 4.37
C SER A 71 -15.23 -2.36 3.23
N GLU A 72 -13.91 -2.48 3.18
CA GLU A 72 -13.09 -1.98 2.08
C GLU A 72 -13.49 -2.64 0.75
N MET A 73 -13.89 -3.91 0.82
CA MET A 73 -14.27 -4.71 -0.34
C MET A 73 -15.62 -4.31 -0.95
N PHE A 74 -16.53 -3.74 -0.15
CA PHE A 74 -17.75 -3.14 -0.69
C PHE A 74 -17.41 -2.01 -1.66
N THR A 75 -16.52 -1.11 -1.25
CA THR A 75 -16.07 0.00 -2.10
C THR A 75 -15.29 -0.50 -3.31
N VAL A 76 -14.34 -1.42 -3.12
CA VAL A 76 -13.54 -2.02 -4.21
C VAL A 76 -14.45 -2.62 -5.28
N ARG A 77 -15.46 -3.40 -4.88
CA ARG A 77 -16.40 -4.01 -5.81
C ARG A 77 -17.11 -2.96 -6.68
N ASN A 78 -17.64 -1.90 -6.06
CA ASN A 78 -18.38 -0.87 -6.79
C ASN A 78 -17.47 -0.08 -7.74
N ILE A 79 -16.27 0.27 -7.29
CA ILE A 79 -15.28 0.96 -8.12
C ILE A 79 -14.80 0.09 -9.28
N TYR A 80 -14.63 -1.21 -9.09
CA TYR A 80 -14.27 -2.10 -10.20
C TYR A 80 -15.37 -2.16 -11.27
N LEU A 81 -16.64 -2.11 -10.88
CA LEU A 81 -17.76 -2.02 -11.84
C LEU A 81 -17.72 -0.70 -12.62
N GLU A 82 -17.44 0.42 -11.97
CA GLU A 82 -17.29 1.72 -12.63
C GLU A 82 -16.09 1.75 -13.57
N LYS A 83 -14.96 1.19 -13.15
CA LYS A 83 -13.75 1.07 -13.98
C LYS A 83 -14.00 0.20 -15.20
N ALA A 84 -14.72 -0.91 -15.07
CA ALA A 84 -15.10 -1.75 -16.19
C ALA A 84 -15.99 -0.98 -17.18
N LYS A 85 -17.00 -0.25 -16.70
CA LYS A 85 -17.85 0.60 -17.55
C LYS A 85 -17.04 1.69 -18.26
N ASN A 86 -16.12 2.35 -17.56
CA ASN A 86 -15.26 3.38 -18.14
C ASN A 86 -14.29 2.80 -19.18
N TYR A 87 -13.73 1.61 -18.93
CA TYR A 87 -12.89 0.87 -19.87
C TYR A 87 -13.63 0.59 -21.18
N LEU A 88 -14.85 0.04 -21.09
CA LEU A 88 -15.68 -0.23 -22.25
C LEU A 88 -16.08 1.06 -22.99
N SER A 89 -16.50 2.09 -22.26
CA SER A 89 -16.93 3.37 -22.84
C SER A 89 -15.79 4.09 -23.57
N ARG A 90 -14.54 3.88 -23.12
CA ARG A 90 -13.33 4.42 -23.74
C ARG A 90 -12.69 3.46 -24.73
N GLN A 91 -13.42 2.44 -25.19
CA GLN A 91 -12.96 1.49 -26.21
C GLN A 91 -11.62 0.84 -25.83
N GLY A 92 -11.44 0.55 -24.54
CA GLY A 92 -10.22 -0.06 -23.99
C GLY A 92 -9.08 0.90 -23.68
N ALA A 93 -9.25 2.21 -23.89
CA ALA A 93 -8.20 3.21 -23.62
C ALA A 93 -8.11 3.63 -22.14
N ALA A 94 -9.05 3.21 -21.28
CA ALA A 94 -8.97 3.49 -19.84
C ALA A 94 -8.06 2.47 -19.13
N GLN A 95 -7.51 2.83 -17.97
CA GLN A 95 -6.81 1.85 -17.13
C GLN A 95 -7.81 0.92 -16.42
N PHE A 96 -7.61 -0.39 -16.57
CA PHE A 96 -8.39 -1.42 -15.86
C PHE A 96 -7.45 -2.33 -15.06
N GLY A 97 -7.13 -1.91 -13.84
CA GLY A 97 -6.31 -2.65 -12.90
C GLY A 97 -6.82 -2.50 -11.46
N GLU A 98 -6.08 -3.02 -10.49
CA GLU A 98 -6.54 -3.09 -9.09
C GLU A 98 -6.44 -1.76 -8.34
N GLY A 99 -5.44 -0.93 -8.69
CA GLY A 99 -5.19 0.34 -8.02
C GLY A 99 -6.21 1.43 -8.34
N SER A 100 -6.47 2.32 -7.37
CA SER A 100 -7.32 3.50 -7.49
C SER A 100 -6.82 4.59 -6.53
N LEU A 101 -7.59 5.66 -6.31
CA LEU A 101 -7.20 6.78 -5.45
C LEU A 101 -8.17 6.92 -4.28
N GLY A 102 -7.77 7.63 -3.22
CA GLY A 102 -8.59 7.75 -2.01
C GLY A 102 -9.96 8.42 -2.25
N HIS A 103 -10.07 9.28 -3.27
CA HIS A 103 -11.37 9.88 -3.63
C HIS A 103 -12.39 8.87 -4.14
N ASP A 104 -11.96 7.68 -4.58
CA ASP A 104 -12.88 6.61 -4.97
C ASP A 104 -13.61 5.98 -3.77
N VAL A 105 -13.17 6.26 -2.53
CA VAL A 105 -13.83 5.82 -1.30
C VAL A 105 -14.81 6.86 -0.76
N ILE A 106 -14.64 8.14 -1.10
CA ILE A 106 -15.36 9.29 -0.52
C ILE A 106 -16.08 10.08 -1.64
N ARG A 107 -17.00 9.43 -2.35
CA ARG A 107 -17.82 10.08 -3.39
C ARG A 107 -19.09 10.70 -2.82
#